data_AF-A0A8T3V3B4-F1
#
_entry.id   AF-A0A8T3V3B4-F1
#
_cell.length_a   1.000
_cell.length_b   1.000
_cell.length_c   1.000
_cell.angle_alpha   90.00
_cell.angle_beta   90.00
_cell.angle_gamma   90.00
#
_symmetry.space_group_name_H-M   'P 1'
#
loop_
_entity.id
_entity.type
_entity.pdbx_description
1 polymer ?
#
loop_
_entity_poly.entity_id
_entity_poly.type
_entity_poly.pdbx_seq_one_letter_code
_entity_poly.pdbx_strand_id
1 'polypeptide(L)'
;MFNKKYFILILIFLSLFCSIASISAANTVLTDNSNNSITNESSLQLPLSFDEDINQKVDNSSDTNDNVLASNQNTVEKSKNSSAIIKKAPKVWINKMIVKSDKKLVIKLKSDKKGKIYYSTNGKKPTVHSKKYTGPITLASNKVLKFFAVSKDGSKSKVHTYKRILGKTSKGYVEKLYFGNMSSTKTIALIVGVHVQECEMHKSIYKSLIKKNNKLKRKYVLYYIHVTKDQNSYSKSRMNGQILGNKFIIKDIANEKPKITTDIHETSYKASGYKYPRFIHMISNKNIKTVKISKNLHKKSSLYLKRLLKLTPHIKRYDPQLGSSPAYITVPIANKGLVSYIYETESDYSKTVKQTYADKYIKALDKVNLSF
;
A
#
# COMPACT_ATOMS: atom_id res chain seq x y z
N MET A 1 64.51 -25.82 -8.40
CA MET A 1 63.79 -26.68 -7.43
C MET A 1 62.30 -26.35 -7.49
N PHE A 2 61.49 -27.33 -7.90
CA PHE A 2 60.03 -27.26 -7.91
C PHE A 2 59.47 -27.27 -6.49
N ASN A 3 58.41 -26.52 -6.21
CA ASN A 3 57.30 -27.08 -5.44
C ASN A 3 55.96 -26.43 -5.78
N LYS A 4 55.03 -27.29 -6.18
CA LYS A 4 53.60 -27.04 -6.40
C LYS A 4 52.83 -27.32 -5.11
N LYS A 5 51.59 -26.80 -5.09
CA LYS A 5 50.43 -27.08 -4.19
C LYS A 5 50.36 -26.10 -3.00
N TYR A 6 49.29 -25.34 -2.78
CA TYR A 6 47.87 -25.61 -3.00
C TYR A 6 47.06 -24.37 -3.45
N PHE A 7 46.10 -24.69 -4.31
CA PHE A 7 44.92 -23.93 -4.72
C PHE A 7 43.97 -23.75 -3.51
N ILE A 8 43.40 -22.56 -3.31
CA ILE A 8 41.95 -22.31 -3.24
C ILE A 8 41.72 -20.80 -3.35
N LEU A 9 40.97 -20.48 -4.39
CA LEU A 9 40.48 -19.19 -4.83
C LEU A 9 39.18 -18.87 -4.07
N ILE A 10 39.00 -17.64 -3.56
CA ILE A 10 37.73 -16.90 -3.62
C ILE A 10 38.07 -15.41 -3.55
N LEU A 11 37.72 -14.73 -4.64
CA LEU A 11 38.02 -13.33 -4.93
C LEU A 11 37.17 -12.37 -4.09
N ILE A 12 37.89 -11.43 -3.50
CA ILE A 12 37.45 -10.24 -2.77
C ILE A 12 37.29 -9.08 -3.77
N PHE A 13 36.16 -8.38 -3.66
CA PHE A 13 35.86 -7.02 -4.14
C PHE A 13 35.78 -6.75 -5.65
N LEU A 14 34.58 -6.36 -6.11
CA LEU A 14 34.45 -5.41 -7.21
C LEU A 14 33.76 -4.15 -6.70
N SER A 15 34.57 -3.11 -6.60
CA SER A 15 34.24 -1.73 -6.29
C SER A 15 33.52 -1.04 -7.46
N LEU A 16 32.62 -0.13 -7.07
CA LEU A 16 32.33 1.17 -7.67
C LEU A 16 32.97 1.46 -9.04
N PHE A 17 32.15 1.50 -10.10
CA PHE A 17 32.23 2.53 -11.14
C PHE A 17 30.86 2.59 -11.83
N CYS A 18 30.13 3.70 -11.66
CA CYS A 18 29.13 4.10 -12.63
C CYS A 18 29.25 5.61 -12.82
N SER A 19 29.63 5.95 -14.05
CA SER A 19 30.09 7.24 -14.49
C SER A 19 29.04 8.34 -14.33
N ILE A 20 29.56 9.53 -14.02
CA ILE A 20 28.85 10.80 -13.97
C ILE A 20 28.44 11.15 -15.41
N ALA A 21 27.14 11.18 -15.68
CA ALA A 21 26.59 11.92 -16.81
C ALA A 21 25.80 13.10 -16.24
N SER A 22 26.40 14.28 -16.31
CA SER A 22 25.79 15.56 -15.96
C SER A 22 24.70 15.88 -17.00
N ILE A 23 23.43 15.85 -16.60
CA ILE A 23 22.35 16.43 -17.38
C ILE A 23 22.11 17.84 -16.83
N SER A 24 22.52 18.83 -17.61
CA SER A 24 22.08 20.22 -17.48
C SER A 24 20.61 20.30 -17.89
N ALA A 25 19.72 20.60 -16.95
CA ALA A 25 18.35 20.99 -17.26
C ALA A 25 18.27 22.51 -17.14
N ALA A 26 18.22 23.17 -18.30
CA ALA A 26 17.92 24.59 -18.41
C ALA A 26 16.51 24.86 -17.84
N ASN A 27 16.43 25.83 -16.94
CA ASN A 27 15.18 26.44 -16.50
C ASN A 27 14.65 27.33 -17.62
N THR A 28 13.51 26.97 -18.21
CA THR A 28 12.66 27.94 -18.91
C THR A 28 11.46 28.25 -18.03
N VAL A 29 11.46 29.47 -17.53
CA VAL A 29 10.34 30.12 -16.85
C VAL A 29 9.29 30.41 -17.92
N LEU A 30 8.08 29.90 -17.75
CA LEU A 30 6.88 30.47 -18.35
C LEU A 30 5.93 30.79 -17.21
N THR A 31 5.90 32.09 -16.89
CA THR A 31 4.78 32.72 -16.21
C THR A 31 3.58 32.67 -17.13
N ASP A 32 2.44 32.20 -16.64
CA ASP A 32 1.20 32.76 -17.15
C ASP A 32 0.13 32.85 -16.07
N ASN A 33 -0.47 34.02 -16.06
CA ASN A 33 -1.36 34.57 -15.07
C ASN A 33 -2.78 34.43 -15.65
N SER A 34 -3.68 33.68 -15.02
CA SER A 34 -5.11 33.90 -15.22
C SER A 34 -5.94 33.33 -14.07
N ASN A 35 -6.64 34.24 -13.41
CA ASN A 35 -7.82 33.97 -12.62
C ASN A 35 -8.87 33.29 -13.50
N ASN A 36 -9.40 32.15 -13.09
CA ASN A 36 -10.78 31.82 -13.41
C ASN A 36 -11.42 30.91 -12.36
N SER A 37 -12.50 31.41 -11.76
CA SER A 37 -13.43 30.65 -10.93
C SER A 37 -14.19 29.67 -11.81
N ILE A 38 -14.02 28.36 -11.58
CA ILE A 38 -14.90 27.36 -12.20
C ILE A 38 -15.22 26.28 -11.16
N THR A 39 -16.47 26.29 -10.71
CA THR A 39 -17.16 25.15 -10.10
C THR A 39 -17.11 23.97 -11.06
N ASN A 40 -16.44 22.87 -10.69
CA ASN A 40 -16.45 21.66 -11.49
C ASN A 40 -16.71 20.43 -10.61
N GLU A 41 -17.95 19.90 -10.69
CA GLU A 41 -18.23 18.49 -10.47
C GLU A 41 -17.46 17.66 -11.50
N SER A 42 -16.20 17.31 -11.21
CA SER A 42 -15.47 16.37 -12.07
C SER A 42 -15.90 14.94 -11.72
N SER A 43 -16.67 14.31 -12.59
CA SER A 43 -16.88 12.86 -12.59
C SER A 43 -15.57 12.15 -12.95
N LEU A 44 -14.73 11.90 -11.96
CA LEU A 44 -13.53 11.07 -12.11
C LEU A 44 -13.94 9.61 -12.32
N GLN A 45 -13.90 9.18 -13.59
CA GLN A 45 -14.07 7.78 -13.97
C GLN A 45 -12.79 7.03 -13.60
N LEU A 46 -12.73 6.54 -12.36
CA LEU A 46 -11.60 5.74 -11.88
C LEU A 46 -11.64 4.34 -12.51
N PRO A 47 -10.52 3.82 -13.02
CA PRO A 47 -10.47 2.53 -13.66
C PRO A 47 -10.68 1.42 -12.62
N LEU A 48 -11.67 0.56 -12.89
CA LEU A 48 -11.98 -0.67 -12.17
C LEU A 48 -10.68 -1.41 -11.81
N SER A 49 -10.44 -1.68 -10.53
CA SER A 49 -9.40 -2.60 -10.07
C SER A 49 -9.91 -4.04 -10.24
N PHE A 50 -9.19 -4.85 -11.00
CA PHE A 50 -9.56 -6.23 -11.35
C PHE A 50 -8.81 -7.28 -10.52
N ASP A 51 -9.43 -8.46 -10.54
CA ASP A 51 -9.21 -9.76 -9.92
C ASP A 51 -7.77 -10.18 -9.57
N GLU A 52 -7.60 -10.68 -8.34
CA GLU A 52 -6.59 -11.69 -7.99
C GLU A 52 -7.37 -12.99 -7.69
N ASP A 53 -7.23 -13.99 -8.56
CA ASP A 53 -7.38 -15.41 -8.25
C ASP A 53 -6.38 -16.15 -9.15
N ILE A 54 -5.14 -16.30 -8.67
CA ILE A 54 -4.17 -17.26 -9.21
C ILE A 54 -4.09 -18.40 -8.18
N ASN A 55 -4.31 -19.63 -8.68
CA ASN A 55 -4.29 -20.93 -8.02
C ASN A 55 -5.62 -21.42 -7.43
N GLN A 56 -6.42 -22.08 -8.28
CA GLN A 56 -7.18 -23.24 -7.84
C GLN A 56 -6.88 -24.40 -8.78
N LYS A 57 -6.07 -25.34 -8.27
CA LYS A 57 -5.80 -26.65 -8.84
C LYS A 57 -7.14 -27.41 -8.86
N VAL A 58 -7.50 -27.94 -10.01
CA VAL A 58 -8.68 -28.80 -10.18
C VAL A 58 -8.30 -30.16 -9.64
N ASP A 59 -8.70 -30.47 -8.41
CA ASP A 59 -8.74 -31.85 -7.92
C ASP A 59 -10.18 -32.34 -8.09
N ASN A 60 -10.40 -33.12 -9.15
CA ASN A 60 -11.54 -34.01 -9.27
C ASN A 60 -11.17 -35.29 -8.51
N SER A 61 -11.64 -35.46 -7.28
CA SER A 61 -11.66 -36.77 -6.62
C SER A 61 -13.07 -37.34 -6.68
N SER A 62 -13.18 -38.43 -7.42
CA SER A 62 -14.26 -39.41 -7.45
C SER A 62 -14.31 -40.22 -6.14
N ASP A 63 -15.51 -40.43 -5.63
CA ASP A 63 -15.96 -41.51 -4.74
C ASP A 63 -17.46 -41.69 -5.09
N THR A 64 -18.08 -42.85 -5.29
CA THR A 64 -17.75 -44.27 -5.07
C THR A 64 -18.78 -45.14 -5.83
N ASN A 65 -18.27 -46.22 -6.43
CA ASN A 65 -18.73 -47.63 -6.46
C ASN A 65 -20.18 -48.10 -6.75
N ASP A 66 -20.18 -49.19 -7.55
CA ASP A 66 -21.09 -50.35 -7.64
C ASP A 66 -22.34 -50.29 -8.56
N ASN A 67 -22.26 -50.92 -9.74
CA ASN A 67 -22.91 -52.23 -10.00
C ASN A 67 -22.84 -52.69 -11.48
N VAL A 68 -22.36 -53.94 -11.64
CA VAL A 68 -22.86 -55.08 -12.45
C VAL A 68 -23.33 -54.88 -13.92
N LEU A 69 -22.78 -55.75 -14.77
CA LEU A 69 -23.05 -55.98 -16.18
C LEU A 69 -24.44 -56.58 -16.50
N ALA A 70 -24.90 -56.26 -17.71
CA ALA A 70 -25.81 -56.98 -18.62
C ALA A 70 -27.34 -56.78 -18.47
N SER A 71 -27.96 -56.12 -19.45
CA SER A 71 -28.67 -56.78 -20.58
C SER A 71 -29.55 -55.80 -21.37
N ASN A 72 -29.79 -56.14 -22.63
CA ASN A 72 -30.54 -55.41 -23.65
C ASN A 72 -31.95 -54.96 -23.22
N GLN A 73 -32.42 -53.81 -23.74
CA GLN A 73 -33.53 -53.77 -24.71
C GLN A 73 -33.85 -52.34 -25.20
N ASN A 74 -34.18 -52.27 -26.49
CA ASN A 74 -34.67 -51.11 -27.21
C ASN A 74 -35.87 -50.44 -26.50
N THR A 75 -35.74 -49.15 -26.20
CA THR A 75 -36.86 -48.20 -26.28
C THR A 75 -36.35 -46.92 -26.91
N VAL A 76 -36.88 -46.60 -28.08
CA VAL A 76 -36.71 -45.30 -28.75
C VAL A 76 -37.52 -44.28 -27.96
N GLU A 77 -36.95 -43.72 -26.90
CA GLU A 77 -37.41 -42.46 -26.35
C GLU A 77 -36.69 -41.32 -27.08
N LYS A 78 -37.46 -40.48 -27.78
CA LYS A 78 -37.03 -39.18 -28.26
C LYS A 78 -36.45 -38.39 -27.08
N SER A 79 -35.14 -38.45 -26.90
CA SER A 79 -34.46 -37.50 -26.02
C SER A 79 -34.68 -36.12 -26.63
N LYS A 80 -35.52 -35.33 -25.97
CA LYS A 80 -35.55 -33.89 -26.19
C LYS A 80 -34.12 -33.43 -26.01
N ASN A 81 -33.51 -32.99 -27.11
CA ASN A 81 -32.24 -32.28 -27.11
C ASN A 81 -32.44 -30.99 -26.29
N SER A 82 -32.36 -31.09 -24.97
CA SER A 82 -32.21 -29.96 -24.08
C SER A 82 -30.80 -29.47 -24.30
N SER A 83 -30.62 -28.66 -25.34
CA SER A 83 -29.49 -27.75 -25.44
C SER A 83 -29.40 -27.04 -24.09
N ALA A 84 -28.42 -27.42 -23.27
CA ALA A 84 -28.21 -26.79 -21.98
C ALA A 84 -27.95 -25.32 -22.27
N ILE A 85 -28.95 -24.46 -22.04
CA ILE A 85 -28.82 -23.02 -22.29
C ILE A 85 -27.67 -22.56 -21.39
N ILE A 86 -26.53 -22.23 -21.99
CA ILE A 86 -25.37 -21.71 -21.27
C ILE A 86 -25.79 -20.35 -20.71
N LYS A 87 -26.26 -20.33 -19.46
CA LYS A 87 -26.75 -19.13 -18.79
C LYS A 87 -25.58 -18.18 -18.53
N LYS A 88 -25.38 -17.21 -19.42
CA LYS A 88 -24.32 -16.20 -19.31
C LYS A 88 -24.33 -15.53 -17.92
N ALA A 89 -23.19 -15.45 -17.25
CA ALA A 89 -23.09 -14.78 -15.96
C ALA A 89 -23.47 -13.28 -16.06
N PRO A 90 -24.11 -12.70 -15.03
CA PRO A 90 -24.33 -11.25 -14.97
C PRO A 90 -23.00 -10.50 -14.87
N LYS A 91 -22.91 -9.32 -15.49
CA LYS A 91 -21.86 -8.33 -15.22
C LYS A 91 -22.33 -7.40 -14.11
N VAL A 92 -21.41 -6.98 -13.25
CA VAL A 92 -21.67 -6.05 -12.16
C VAL A 92 -20.52 -5.07 -12.03
N TRP A 93 -20.82 -3.79 -11.76
CA TRP A 93 -19.81 -2.73 -11.71
C TRP A 93 -20.21 -1.59 -10.78
N ILE A 94 -19.23 -0.73 -10.48
CA ILE A 94 -19.48 0.56 -9.81
C ILE A 94 -19.99 1.54 -10.86
N ASN A 95 -21.27 1.91 -10.76
CA ASN A 95 -21.93 2.82 -11.68
C ASN A 95 -21.65 4.29 -11.37
N LYS A 96 -21.54 4.65 -10.09
CA LYS A 96 -21.19 6.01 -9.67
C LYS A 96 -20.42 5.98 -8.37
N MET A 97 -19.43 6.85 -8.26
CA MET A 97 -18.66 7.09 -7.05
C MET A 97 -18.71 8.58 -6.73
N ILE A 98 -19.15 8.93 -5.53
CA ILE A 98 -19.25 10.32 -5.09
C ILE A 98 -18.31 10.50 -3.91
N VAL A 99 -17.34 11.41 -4.05
CA VAL A 99 -16.46 11.82 -2.97
C VAL A 99 -17.20 12.85 -2.13
N LYS A 100 -17.74 12.47 -0.97
CA LYS A 100 -18.40 13.42 -0.05
C LYS A 100 -17.38 14.19 0.81
N SER A 101 -16.20 13.60 1.03
CA SER A 101 -14.97 14.18 1.58
C SER A 101 -13.85 13.16 1.37
N ASP A 102 -12.60 13.52 1.61
CA ASP A 102 -11.42 12.63 1.48
C ASP A 102 -11.54 11.34 2.32
N LYS A 103 -12.54 11.29 3.20
CA LYS A 103 -12.75 10.36 4.30
C LYS A 103 -13.88 9.35 4.05
N LYS A 104 -14.81 9.61 3.11
CA LYS A 104 -15.95 8.72 2.79
C LYS A 104 -16.31 8.77 1.30
N LEU A 105 -16.52 7.59 0.73
CA LEU A 105 -17.02 7.41 -0.63
C LEU A 105 -18.45 6.90 -0.59
N VAL A 106 -19.32 7.45 -1.44
CA VAL A 106 -20.64 6.88 -1.71
C VAL A 106 -20.56 6.12 -3.02
N ILE A 107 -20.80 4.80 -2.96
CA ILE A 107 -20.67 3.88 -4.09
C ILE A 107 -22.06 3.42 -4.51
N LYS A 108 -22.40 3.60 -5.78
CA LYS A 108 -23.60 3.06 -6.41
C LYS A 108 -23.19 1.91 -7.34
N LEU A 109 -23.78 0.73 -7.14
CA LEU A 109 -23.55 -0.46 -7.95
C LEU A 109 -24.66 -0.64 -9.00
N LYS A 110 -24.32 -1.28 -10.12
CA LYS A 110 -25.27 -1.67 -11.19
C LYS A 110 -24.90 -3.04 -11.75
N SER A 111 -25.90 -3.76 -12.24
CA SER A 111 -25.73 -5.02 -12.98
C SER A 111 -26.49 -4.93 -14.31
N ASP A 112 -26.02 -5.66 -15.32
CA ASP A 112 -26.63 -5.74 -16.65
C ASP A 112 -27.85 -6.67 -16.69
N LYS A 113 -28.01 -7.55 -15.69
CA LYS A 113 -29.16 -8.44 -15.54
C LYS A 113 -29.98 -8.09 -14.30
N LYS A 114 -31.30 -8.28 -14.40
CA LYS A 114 -32.21 -8.21 -13.24
C LYS A 114 -31.84 -9.31 -12.24
N GLY A 115 -31.75 -8.95 -10.96
CA GLY A 115 -31.26 -9.85 -9.93
C GLY A 115 -30.94 -9.12 -8.62
N LYS A 116 -30.12 -9.75 -7.78
CA LYS A 116 -29.64 -9.22 -6.51
C LYS A 116 -28.13 -9.03 -6.57
N ILE A 117 -27.64 -7.95 -5.98
CA ILE A 117 -26.20 -7.74 -5.74
C ILE A 117 -25.93 -7.94 -4.26
N TYR A 118 -24.89 -8.70 -3.94
CA TYR A 118 -24.45 -8.97 -2.58
C TYR A 118 -23.05 -8.43 -2.38
N TYR A 119 -22.78 -7.88 -1.20
CA TYR A 119 -21.51 -7.22 -0.93
C TYR A 119 -21.01 -7.39 0.52
N SER A 120 -19.73 -7.13 0.69
CA SER A 120 -19.06 -6.97 1.98
C SER A 120 -18.18 -5.71 1.95
N THR A 121 -18.00 -5.06 3.10
CA THR A 121 -17.11 -3.88 3.24
C THR A 121 -15.90 -4.17 4.14
N ASN A 122 -15.76 -5.41 4.60
CA ASN A 122 -14.64 -5.86 5.44
C ASN A 122 -13.60 -6.66 4.65
N GLY A 123 -13.72 -6.71 3.32
CA GLY A 123 -12.81 -7.47 2.45
C GLY A 123 -13.05 -8.98 2.39
N LYS A 124 -13.98 -9.54 3.18
CA LYS A 124 -14.34 -10.97 3.08
C LYS A 124 -15.06 -11.27 1.77
N LYS A 125 -14.87 -12.46 1.19
CA LYS A 125 -15.60 -12.89 -0.02
C LYS A 125 -17.11 -12.89 0.29
N PRO A 126 -17.94 -12.10 -0.43
CA PRO A 126 -19.38 -12.10 -0.21
C PRO A 126 -20.00 -13.41 -0.71
N THR A 127 -21.07 -13.82 -0.06
CA THR A 127 -21.93 -14.96 -0.42
C THR A 127 -23.38 -14.48 -0.56
N VAL A 128 -24.30 -15.37 -0.93
CA VAL A 128 -25.75 -15.06 -0.98
C VAL A 128 -26.36 -14.74 0.39
N HIS A 129 -25.64 -15.01 1.48
CA HIS A 129 -25.99 -14.65 2.85
C HIS A 129 -25.38 -13.31 3.30
N SER A 130 -24.60 -12.65 2.44
CA SER A 130 -24.02 -11.33 2.72
C SER A 130 -25.05 -10.20 2.56
N LYS A 131 -24.65 -8.97 2.85
CA LYS A 131 -25.53 -7.79 2.75
C LYS A 131 -26.02 -7.63 1.30
N LYS A 132 -27.33 -7.47 1.13
CA LYS A 132 -27.96 -7.15 -0.16
C LYS A 132 -27.80 -5.65 -0.45
N TYR A 133 -27.44 -5.33 -1.68
CA TYR A 133 -27.40 -3.96 -2.16
C TYR A 133 -28.83 -3.48 -2.46
N THR A 134 -29.33 -2.57 -1.64
CA THR A 134 -30.65 -1.94 -1.79
C THR A 134 -30.55 -0.42 -2.04
N GLY A 135 -29.35 0.14 -1.97
CA GLY A 135 -29.09 1.57 -2.14
C GLY A 135 -27.60 1.91 -1.99
N PRO A 136 -27.23 3.19 -2.16
CA PRO A 136 -25.82 3.62 -2.16
C PRO A 136 -25.05 3.20 -0.90
N ILE A 137 -23.84 2.67 -1.08
CA ILE A 137 -22.97 2.19 0.00
C ILE A 137 -22.05 3.33 0.43
N THR A 138 -22.08 3.69 1.72
CA THR A 138 -21.07 4.58 2.29
C THR A 138 -19.85 3.76 2.73
N LEU A 139 -18.72 3.94 2.05
CA LEU A 139 -17.47 3.23 2.29
C LEU A 139 -16.44 4.16 2.95
N ALA A 140 -15.95 3.75 4.12
CA ALA A 140 -14.80 4.40 4.75
C ALA A 140 -13.51 4.06 3.98
N SER A 141 -12.54 4.97 3.98
CA SER A 141 -11.30 4.86 3.21
C SER A 141 -10.46 3.61 3.50
N ASN A 142 -10.49 3.09 4.73
CA ASN A 142 -9.73 1.91 5.15
C ASN A 142 -10.51 0.59 4.98
N LYS A 143 -11.62 0.62 4.22
CA LYS A 143 -12.48 -0.54 3.96
C LYS A 143 -12.34 -0.98 2.52
N VAL A 144 -12.43 -2.30 2.33
CA VAL A 144 -12.41 -2.95 1.02
C VAL A 144 -13.82 -3.39 0.71
N LEU A 145 -14.35 -2.93 -0.42
CA LEU A 145 -15.66 -3.36 -0.92
C LEU A 145 -15.45 -4.57 -1.83
N LYS A 146 -16.08 -5.70 -1.51
CA LYS A 146 -16.22 -6.83 -2.44
C LYS A 146 -17.68 -7.05 -2.77
N PHE A 147 -18.00 -7.34 -4.04
CA PHE A 147 -19.39 -7.49 -4.48
C PHE A 147 -19.53 -8.45 -5.66
N PHE A 148 -20.68 -9.09 -5.78
CA PHE A 148 -21.06 -9.93 -6.92
C PHE A 148 -22.58 -9.88 -7.14
N ALA A 149 -23.03 -10.22 -8.34
CA ALA A 149 -24.44 -10.27 -8.72
C ALA A 149 -24.94 -11.71 -8.86
N VAL A 150 -26.22 -11.91 -8.57
CA VAL A 150 -26.98 -13.13 -8.84
C VAL A 150 -28.20 -12.75 -9.67
N SER A 151 -28.31 -13.23 -10.90
CA SER A 151 -29.47 -12.97 -11.77
C SER A 151 -30.68 -13.81 -11.36
N LYS A 152 -31.87 -13.45 -11.85
CA LYS A 152 -33.12 -14.18 -11.56
C LYS A 152 -33.08 -15.66 -11.94
N ASP A 153 -32.29 -16.03 -12.95
CA ASP A 153 -32.08 -17.40 -13.44
C ASP A 153 -31.08 -18.22 -12.59
N GLY A 154 -30.52 -17.63 -11.53
CA GLY A 154 -29.57 -18.24 -10.62
C GLY A 154 -28.09 -18.02 -10.95
N SER A 155 -27.75 -17.48 -12.13
CA SER A 155 -26.35 -17.29 -12.53
C SER A 155 -25.63 -16.24 -11.68
N LYS A 156 -24.36 -16.51 -11.34
CA LYS A 156 -23.53 -15.66 -10.47
C LYS A 156 -22.41 -14.98 -11.27
N SER A 157 -22.14 -13.70 -10.99
CA SER A 157 -20.95 -13.03 -11.49
C SER A 157 -19.70 -13.48 -10.73
N LYS A 158 -18.51 -13.13 -11.26
CA LYS A 158 -17.28 -13.10 -10.46
C LYS A 158 -17.41 -12.09 -9.31
N VAL A 159 -16.57 -12.26 -8.28
CA VAL A 159 -16.48 -11.30 -7.18
C VAL A 159 -15.54 -10.17 -7.59
N HIS A 160 -16.08 -8.95 -7.63
CA HIS A 160 -15.29 -7.75 -7.86
C HIS A 160 -14.77 -7.18 -6.54
N THR A 161 -13.55 -6.64 -6.57
CA THR A 161 -12.93 -5.97 -5.42
C THR A 161 -12.63 -4.52 -5.74
N TYR A 162 -13.07 -3.62 -4.86
CA TYR A 162 -12.77 -2.21 -4.90
C TYR A 162 -11.99 -1.78 -3.66
N LYS A 163 -10.88 -1.09 -3.90
CA LYS A 163 -10.03 -0.44 -2.88
C LYS A 163 -9.87 1.04 -3.20
N ARG A 164 -9.70 1.86 -2.18
CA ARG A 164 -9.38 3.29 -2.35
C ARG A 164 -7.90 3.45 -2.68
N ILE A 165 -7.60 3.72 -3.94
CA ILE A 165 -6.24 4.03 -4.42
C ILE A 165 -6.06 5.54 -4.63
N LEU A 166 -4.88 6.04 -4.31
CA LEU A 166 -4.43 7.39 -4.66
C LEU A 166 -4.04 7.49 -6.14
N GLY A 167 -3.46 6.42 -6.67
CA GLY A 167 -3.08 6.34 -8.08
C GLY A 167 -2.47 4.98 -8.43
N LYS A 168 -2.41 4.69 -9.73
CA LYS A 168 -1.82 3.45 -10.26
C LYS A 168 -1.03 3.69 -11.54
N THR A 169 -0.10 2.79 -11.82
CA THR A 169 0.63 2.65 -13.08
C THR A 169 0.79 1.18 -13.42
N SER A 170 1.44 0.84 -14.52
CA SER A 170 1.85 -0.54 -14.82
C SER A 170 2.84 -1.14 -13.80
N LYS A 171 3.47 -0.31 -12.94
CA LYS A 171 4.41 -0.75 -11.90
C LYS A 171 3.72 -1.16 -10.59
N GLY A 172 2.46 -0.78 -10.41
CA GLY A 172 1.73 -0.95 -9.16
C GLY A 172 0.84 0.24 -8.81
N TYR A 173 0.42 0.32 -7.55
CA TYR A 173 -0.51 1.33 -7.06
C TYR A 173 -0.18 1.80 -5.65
N VAL A 174 -0.75 2.94 -5.25
CA VAL A 174 -0.64 3.48 -3.89
C VAL A 174 -2.03 3.55 -3.28
N GLU A 175 -2.24 2.88 -2.15
CA GLU A 175 -3.44 3.05 -1.32
C GLU A 175 -3.26 4.24 -0.39
N LYS A 176 -4.32 5.02 -0.18
CA LYS A 176 -4.36 6.10 0.83
C LYS A 176 -5.46 5.78 1.82
N LEU A 177 -5.06 5.40 3.02
CA LEU A 177 -5.94 4.91 4.07
C LEU A 177 -5.89 5.86 5.27
N TYR A 178 -7.01 5.96 6.00
CA TYR A 178 -7.11 6.80 7.17
C TYR A 178 -7.45 5.96 8.40
N PHE A 179 -6.84 6.31 9.53
CA PHE A 179 -7.06 5.64 10.82
C PHE A 179 -7.14 6.64 11.97
N GLY A 180 -7.77 6.24 13.08
CA GLY A 180 -7.85 7.06 14.28
C GLY A 180 -8.92 8.15 14.24
N ASN A 181 -8.70 9.21 15.01
CA ASN A 181 -9.66 10.30 15.16
C ASN A 181 -9.59 11.27 13.98
N MET A 182 -10.61 11.19 13.10
CA MET A 182 -10.71 12.00 11.88
C MET A 182 -10.97 13.50 12.11
N SER A 183 -11.36 13.89 13.32
CA SER A 183 -11.57 15.26 13.74
C SER A 183 -10.32 15.89 14.36
N SER A 184 -9.26 15.09 14.57
CA SER A 184 -8.01 15.58 15.13
C SER A 184 -7.27 16.49 14.14
N THR A 185 -6.84 17.66 14.59
CA THR A 185 -5.96 18.58 13.83
C THR A 185 -4.49 18.14 13.85
N LYS A 186 -4.16 17.08 14.60
CA LYS A 186 -2.82 16.50 14.69
C LYS A 186 -2.76 15.27 13.79
N THR A 187 -2.38 15.50 12.53
CA THR A 187 -2.19 14.43 11.54
C THR A 187 -0.80 13.81 11.64
N ILE A 188 -0.72 12.48 11.57
CA ILE A 188 0.50 11.70 11.37
C ILE A 188 0.43 11.02 10.01
N ALA A 189 1.44 11.21 9.17
CA ALA A 189 1.55 10.52 7.89
C ALA A 189 2.59 9.39 7.99
N LEU A 190 2.24 8.21 7.49
CA LEU A 190 3.11 7.03 7.48
C LEU A 190 3.18 6.50 6.05
N ILE A 191 4.39 6.15 5.61
CA ILE A 191 4.66 5.57 4.29
C ILE A 191 5.22 4.17 4.50
N VAL A 192 4.64 3.19 3.82
CA VAL A 192 5.04 1.79 3.89
C VAL A 192 4.98 1.16 2.50
N GLY A 193 5.71 0.06 2.31
CA GLY A 193 5.65 -0.74 1.08
C GLY A 193 6.55 -0.23 -0.05
N VAL A 194 7.47 0.72 0.24
CA VAL A 194 8.43 1.22 -0.76
C VAL A 194 9.26 0.07 -1.32
N HIS A 195 9.64 -0.90 -0.48
CA HIS A 195 10.43 -2.06 -0.89
C HIS A 195 9.66 -3.36 -0.62
N VAL A 196 9.51 -4.20 -1.66
CA VAL A 196 8.73 -5.44 -1.61
C VAL A 196 9.31 -6.44 -0.60
N GLN A 197 10.63 -6.47 -0.45
CA GLN A 197 11.31 -7.42 0.42
C GLN A 197 11.33 -6.97 1.90
N GLU A 198 11.28 -5.66 2.16
CA GLU A 198 11.21 -5.07 3.51
C GLU A 198 9.77 -5.07 4.04
N CYS A 199 9.03 -6.17 3.94
CA CYS A 199 7.57 -6.13 4.04
C CYS A 199 6.97 -6.39 5.43
N GLU A 200 7.71 -6.95 6.37
CA GLU A 200 7.12 -7.43 7.63
C GLU A 200 6.82 -6.29 8.61
N MET A 201 7.71 -5.30 8.74
CA MET A 201 7.47 -4.09 9.52
C MET A 201 6.36 -3.25 8.89
N HIS A 202 6.30 -3.16 7.56
CA HIS A 202 5.18 -2.53 6.85
C HIS A 202 3.84 -3.18 7.23
N LYS A 203 3.76 -4.51 7.15
CA LYS A 203 2.58 -5.28 7.57
C LYS A 203 2.26 -5.05 9.05
N SER A 204 3.27 -5.02 9.91
CA SER A 204 3.09 -4.81 11.35
C SER A 204 2.55 -3.42 11.70
N ILE A 205 3.02 -2.37 11.03
CA ILE A 205 2.49 -1.00 11.16
C ILE A 205 1.02 -0.97 10.73
N TYR A 206 0.70 -1.51 9.56
CA TYR A 206 -0.67 -1.60 9.06
C TYR A 206 -1.60 -2.34 10.02
N LYS A 207 -1.18 -3.52 10.50
CA LYS A 207 -1.92 -4.31 11.51
C LYS A 207 -2.13 -3.52 12.80
N SER A 208 -1.12 -2.78 13.24
CA SER A 208 -1.21 -1.96 14.45
C SER A 208 -2.26 -0.86 14.33
N LEU A 209 -2.30 -0.17 13.18
CA LEU A 209 -3.29 0.86 12.86
C LEU A 209 -4.72 0.30 12.82
N ILE A 210 -4.93 -0.86 12.17
CA ILE A 210 -6.23 -1.54 12.17
C ILE A 210 -6.67 -1.86 13.60
N LYS A 211 -5.81 -2.53 14.38
CA LYS A 211 -6.10 -2.97 15.75
C LYS A 211 -6.46 -1.79 16.67
N LYS A 212 -5.82 -0.63 16.46
CA LYS A 212 -5.97 0.56 17.31
C LYS A 212 -6.91 1.60 16.73
N ASN A 213 -7.53 1.36 15.57
CA ASN A 213 -8.24 2.38 14.80
C ASN A 213 -9.23 3.22 15.62
N ASN A 214 -9.99 2.60 16.53
CA ASN A 214 -11.02 3.28 17.33
C ASN A 214 -10.47 3.87 18.65
N LYS A 215 -9.16 3.73 18.92
CA LYS A 215 -8.50 4.13 20.17
C LYS A 215 -7.46 5.24 19.98
N LEU A 216 -7.07 5.53 18.74
CA LEU A 216 -6.05 6.53 18.42
C LEU A 216 -6.64 7.94 18.55
N LYS A 217 -5.96 8.81 19.29
CA LYS A 217 -6.37 10.21 19.52
C LYS A 217 -6.05 11.12 18.33
N ARG A 218 -5.15 10.69 17.44
CA ARG A 218 -4.70 11.43 16.26
C ARG A 218 -5.34 10.93 14.97
N LYS A 219 -5.29 11.78 13.95
CA LYS A 219 -5.59 11.39 12.57
C LYS A 219 -4.33 10.75 12.01
N TYR A 220 -4.44 9.53 11.49
CA TYR A 220 -3.37 8.85 10.77
C TYR A 220 -3.73 8.75 9.29
N VAL A 221 -2.76 9.05 8.44
CA VAL A 221 -2.81 8.81 7.00
C VAL A 221 -1.72 7.82 6.67
N LEU A 222 -2.11 6.67 6.12
CA LEU A 222 -1.18 5.65 5.65
C LEU A 222 -1.15 5.66 4.12
N TYR A 223 0.03 5.89 3.56
CA TYR A 223 0.32 5.64 2.15
C TYR A 223 0.95 4.25 2.04
N TYR A 224 0.21 3.30 1.47
CA TYR A 224 0.69 1.94 1.28
C TYR A 224 0.99 1.72 -0.20
N ILE A 225 2.27 1.60 -0.52
CA ILE A 225 2.75 1.31 -1.87
C ILE A 225 2.67 -0.20 -2.12
N HIS A 226 2.06 -0.57 -3.25
CA HIS A 226 1.95 -1.95 -3.72
C HIS A 226 2.61 -2.04 -5.10
N VAL A 227 3.84 -2.56 -5.13
CA VAL A 227 4.56 -2.86 -6.37
C VAL A 227 4.03 -4.17 -6.94
N THR A 228 3.63 -4.17 -8.20
CA THR A 228 3.09 -5.38 -8.89
C THR A 228 3.98 -5.84 -10.04
N LYS A 229 4.97 -5.04 -10.44
CA LYS A 229 5.92 -5.36 -11.51
C LYS A 229 7.31 -5.68 -10.96
N ASP A 230 7.96 -6.69 -11.54
CA ASP A 230 9.33 -7.11 -11.22
C ASP A 230 9.53 -7.50 -9.74
N GLN A 231 8.49 -8.06 -9.09
CA GLN A 231 8.50 -8.34 -7.64
C GLN A 231 9.64 -9.28 -7.19
N ASN A 232 10.12 -10.15 -8.10
CA ASN A 232 11.20 -11.10 -7.81
C ASN A 232 12.61 -10.47 -7.88
N SER A 233 12.75 -9.25 -8.42
CA SER A 233 14.04 -8.55 -8.48
C SER A 233 14.09 -7.48 -7.40
N TYR A 234 15.07 -7.57 -6.48
CA TYR A 234 15.23 -6.57 -5.41
C TYR A 234 15.39 -5.16 -5.98
N SER A 235 16.37 -4.95 -6.87
CA SER A 235 16.69 -3.63 -7.42
C SER A 235 15.52 -3.03 -8.21
N LYS A 236 14.90 -3.81 -9.10
CA LYS A 236 13.78 -3.33 -9.93
C LYS A 236 12.53 -3.07 -9.09
N SER A 237 12.16 -3.97 -8.19
CA SER A 237 10.99 -3.79 -7.32
C SER A 237 11.15 -2.60 -6.37
N ARG A 238 12.35 -2.42 -5.79
CA ARG A 238 12.72 -1.24 -5.00
C ARG A 238 12.54 0.05 -5.79
N MET A 239 13.12 0.13 -7.00
CA MET A 239 12.98 1.30 -7.87
C MET A 239 11.51 1.56 -8.25
N ASN A 240 10.75 0.51 -8.55
CA ASN A 240 9.32 0.63 -8.85
C ASN A 240 8.54 1.25 -7.69
N GLY A 241 8.81 0.84 -6.44
CA GLY A 241 8.18 1.42 -5.26
C GLY A 241 8.59 2.87 -5.02
N GLN A 242 9.88 3.20 -5.20
CA GLN A 242 10.37 4.59 -5.14
C GLN A 242 9.66 5.50 -6.16
N ILE A 243 9.50 5.03 -7.41
CA ILE A 243 8.80 5.77 -8.48
C ILE A 243 7.32 5.97 -8.15
N LEU A 244 6.64 4.94 -7.64
CA LEU A 244 5.23 5.04 -7.23
C LEU A 244 5.07 6.06 -6.09
N GLY A 245 5.92 5.99 -5.08
CA GLY A 245 5.93 6.93 -3.95
C GLY A 245 6.15 8.36 -4.41
N ASN A 246 7.19 8.58 -5.23
CA ASN A 246 7.48 9.89 -5.80
C ASN A 246 6.31 10.46 -6.61
N LYS A 247 5.72 9.64 -7.50
CA LYS A 247 4.66 10.09 -8.41
C LYS A 247 3.37 10.49 -7.69
N PHE A 248 2.97 9.75 -6.67
CA PHE A 248 1.66 9.90 -6.05
C PHE A 248 1.71 10.55 -4.66
N ILE A 249 2.61 10.12 -3.77
CA ILE A 249 2.63 10.57 -2.37
C ILE A 249 3.09 12.02 -2.29
N ILE A 250 4.13 12.39 -3.04
CA ILE A 250 4.74 13.74 -2.97
C ILE A 250 3.74 14.84 -3.33
N LYS A 251 2.82 14.56 -4.26
CA LYS A 251 1.79 15.51 -4.69
C LYS A 251 0.67 15.65 -3.67
N ASP A 252 0.38 14.60 -2.91
CA ASP A 252 -0.80 14.52 -2.06
C ASP A 252 -0.49 14.84 -0.58
N ILE A 253 0.67 14.43 -0.06
CA ILE A 253 0.96 14.44 1.39
C ILE A 253 0.96 15.83 2.02
N ALA A 254 1.29 16.88 1.27
CA ALA A 254 1.24 18.24 1.78
C ALA A 254 -0.20 18.69 2.13
N ASN A 255 -1.21 18.16 1.42
CA ASN A 255 -2.61 18.47 1.65
C ASN A 255 -3.11 17.92 3.00
N GLU A 256 -2.45 16.86 3.50
CA GLU A 256 -2.75 16.27 4.80
C GLU A 256 -2.21 17.06 6.00
N LYS A 257 -1.33 18.03 5.72
CA LYS A 257 -0.67 18.91 6.72
C LYS A 257 -0.11 18.11 7.93
N PRO A 258 0.68 17.04 7.71
CA PRO A 258 1.16 16.18 8.78
C PRO A 258 2.06 16.93 9.76
N LYS A 259 1.92 16.64 11.06
CA LYS A 259 2.82 17.09 12.11
C LYS A 259 4.13 16.29 12.12
N ILE A 260 4.05 15.00 11.79
CA ILE A 260 5.17 14.08 11.57
C ILE A 260 4.84 13.24 10.33
N THR A 261 5.83 13.09 9.45
CA THR A 261 5.86 12.09 8.39
C THR A 261 6.96 11.08 8.70
N THR A 262 6.63 9.79 8.64
CA THR A 262 7.62 8.73 8.76
C THR A 262 7.58 7.84 7.52
N ASP A 263 8.72 7.64 6.89
CA ASP A 263 8.97 6.58 5.91
C ASP A 263 9.55 5.37 6.65
N ILE A 264 8.86 4.23 6.60
CA ILE A 264 9.23 3.04 7.36
C ILE A 264 9.98 2.08 6.45
N HIS A 265 11.08 1.52 6.96
CA HIS A 265 11.97 0.64 6.22
C HIS A 265 12.47 -0.52 7.08
N GLU A 266 13.05 -1.51 6.40
CA GLU A 266 13.86 -2.52 7.05
C GLU A 266 15.29 -2.53 6.51
N THR A 267 16.24 -2.95 7.35
CA THR A 267 17.67 -2.95 7.04
C THR A 267 18.32 -4.26 7.49
N SER A 268 19.39 -4.68 6.80
CA SER A 268 20.23 -5.80 7.22
C SER A 268 21.23 -5.43 8.33
N TYR A 269 21.00 -4.31 9.03
CA TYR A 269 21.76 -3.83 10.18
C TYR A 269 23.28 -3.81 9.93
N LYS A 270 24.04 -4.75 10.52
CA LYS A 270 25.50 -4.80 10.40
C LYS A 270 25.96 -5.00 8.96
N ALA A 271 25.22 -5.79 8.18
CA ALA A 271 25.52 -5.99 6.76
C ALA A 271 25.31 -4.73 5.92
N SER A 272 24.50 -3.78 6.41
CA SER A 272 24.35 -2.43 5.82
C SER A 272 25.32 -1.40 6.40
N GLY A 273 26.25 -1.80 7.28
CA GLY A 273 27.19 -0.89 7.94
C GLY A 273 26.55 0.02 9.01
N TYR A 274 25.34 -0.28 9.46
CA TYR A 274 24.65 0.57 10.44
C TYR A 274 25.06 0.24 11.87
N LYS A 275 25.18 1.28 12.70
CA LYS A 275 25.55 1.17 14.12
C LYS A 275 24.44 0.61 15.01
N TYR A 276 23.18 0.77 14.60
CA TYR A 276 22.03 0.33 15.38
C TYR A 276 21.06 -0.49 14.52
N PRO A 277 20.43 -1.53 15.07
CA PRO A 277 19.44 -2.35 14.35
C PRO A 277 18.07 -1.67 14.27
N ARG A 278 17.89 -0.56 15.00
CA ARG A 278 16.63 0.17 15.06
C ARG A 278 16.89 1.62 15.36
N PHE A 279 16.55 2.48 14.41
CA PHE A 279 16.81 3.90 14.56
C PHE A 279 15.85 4.76 13.77
N ILE A 280 15.82 6.04 14.14
CA ILE A 280 15.19 7.09 13.34
C ILE A 280 16.28 8.02 12.82
N HIS A 281 16.26 8.22 11.49
CA HIS A 281 17.04 9.23 10.78
C HIS A 281 16.15 10.44 10.53
N MET A 282 16.57 11.60 11.04
CA MET A 282 15.89 12.86 10.77
C MET A 282 16.38 13.48 9.47
N ILE A 283 15.48 13.74 8.51
CA ILE A 283 15.87 14.40 7.26
C ILE A 283 15.99 15.91 7.50
N SER A 284 17.19 16.46 7.30
CA SER A 284 17.46 17.88 7.49
C SER A 284 18.63 18.39 6.66
N ASN A 285 18.76 19.72 6.57
CA ASN A 285 19.90 20.37 5.92
C ASN A 285 21.22 20.25 6.71
N LYS A 286 21.20 19.70 7.94
CA LYS A 286 22.40 19.47 8.76
C LYS A 286 23.13 18.18 8.41
N ASN A 287 22.41 17.18 7.92
CA ASN A 287 22.95 15.88 7.56
C ASN A 287 22.83 15.56 6.05
N ILE A 288 22.01 16.32 5.30
CA ILE A 288 21.78 16.08 3.87
C ILE A 288 21.82 17.42 3.12
N LYS A 289 22.85 17.62 2.29
CA LYS A 289 23.12 18.90 1.59
C LYS A 289 21.98 19.34 0.66
N THR A 290 21.27 18.39 0.05
CA THR A 290 20.16 18.68 -0.90
C THR A 290 18.85 19.06 -0.21
N VAL A 291 18.78 18.93 1.12
CA VAL A 291 17.59 19.31 1.89
C VAL A 291 17.64 20.81 2.17
N LYS A 292 16.57 21.52 1.84
CA LYS A 292 16.39 22.96 2.06
C LYS A 292 15.23 23.17 3.02
N ILE A 293 15.53 23.21 4.33
CA ILE A 293 14.54 23.47 5.38
C ILE A 293 14.89 24.71 6.20
N SER A 294 13.87 25.41 6.70
CA SER A 294 14.05 26.58 7.57
C SER A 294 14.60 26.20 8.94
N LYS A 295 15.28 27.15 9.60
CA LYS A 295 15.78 26.98 10.99
C LYS A 295 14.65 26.59 11.95
N ASN A 296 13.46 27.18 11.81
CA ASN A 296 12.29 26.87 12.64
C ASN A 296 11.78 25.45 12.41
N LEU A 297 11.72 24.99 11.16
CA LEU A 297 11.33 23.62 10.86
C LEU A 297 12.35 22.60 11.40
N HIS A 298 13.64 22.90 11.32
CA HIS A 298 14.69 22.07 11.92
C HIS A 298 14.53 21.95 13.45
N LYS A 299 14.33 23.08 14.14
CA LYS A 299 14.08 23.11 15.60
C LYS A 299 12.84 22.29 15.97
N LYS A 300 11.75 22.48 15.22
CA LYS A 300 10.49 21.73 15.39
C LYS A 300 10.67 20.23 15.22
N SER A 301 11.30 19.82 14.11
CA SER A 301 11.58 18.43 13.81
C SER A 301 12.47 17.79 14.89
N SER A 302 13.50 18.49 15.34
CA SER A 302 14.40 18.01 16.41
C SER A 302 13.67 17.86 17.75
N LEU A 303 12.80 18.80 18.11
CA LEU A 303 12.00 18.76 19.35
C LEU A 303 11.03 17.58 19.35
N TYR A 304 10.31 17.38 18.24
CA TYR A 304 9.39 16.26 18.10
C TYR A 304 10.11 14.92 18.17
N LEU A 305 11.26 14.79 17.49
CA LEU A 305 12.06 13.57 17.55
C LEU A 305 12.57 13.30 18.97
N LYS A 306 13.10 14.31 19.66
CA LYS A 306 13.55 14.18 21.07
C LYS A 306 12.42 13.65 21.96
N ARG A 307 11.20 14.19 21.82
CA ARG A 307 10.03 13.75 22.60
C ARG A 307 9.56 12.35 22.20
N LEU A 308 9.63 12.00 20.92
CA LEU A 308 9.29 10.68 20.42
C LEU A 308 10.25 9.62 20.98
N LEU A 309 11.56 9.88 20.94
CA LEU A 309 12.60 8.96 21.43
C LEU A 309 12.50 8.72 22.94
N LYS A 310 12.07 9.71 23.74
CA LYS A 310 11.75 9.50 25.16
C LYS A 310 10.66 8.45 25.38
N LEU A 311 9.71 8.34 24.46
CA LEU A 311 8.63 7.33 24.50
C LEU A 311 9.05 5.99 23.86
N THR A 312 10.19 5.95 23.18
CA THR A 312 10.71 4.78 22.47
C THR A 312 12.20 4.55 22.78
N PRO A 313 12.58 4.21 24.02
CA PRO A 313 13.99 4.09 24.42
C PRO A 313 14.76 2.98 23.66
N HIS A 314 14.04 2.06 23.02
CA HIS A 314 14.57 0.99 22.17
C HIS A 314 14.91 1.46 20.74
N ILE A 315 14.58 2.70 20.37
CA ILE A 315 14.92 3.32 19.08
C ILE A 315 16.03 4.34 19.34
N LYS A 316 17.11 4.29 18.55
CA LYS A 316 18.17 5.30 18.62
C LYS A 316 17.94 6.41 17.59
N ARG A 317 18.46 7.60 17.86
CA ARG A 317 18.69 8.57 16.79
C ARG A 317 19.98 8.18 16.09
N TYR A 318 19.93 8.06 14.77
CA TYR A 318 21.11 7.76 13.97
C TYR A 318 20.88 8.29 12.56
N ASP A 319 21.82 9.09 12.07
CA ASP A 319 21.70 9.84 10.83
C ASP A 319 22.83 9.38 9.86
N PRO A 320 22.77 8.14 9.31
CA PRO A 320 23.82 7.60 8.43
C PRO A 320 23.86 8.30 7.07
N GLN A 321 24.86 7.95 6.24
CA GLN A 321 24.82 8.28 4.82
C GLN A 321 23.56 7.67 4.18
N LEU A 322 22.87 8.47 3.37
CA LEU A 322 21.63 8.03 2.74
C LEU A 322 21.89 6.97 1.66
N GLY A 323 21.04 5.93 1.66
CA GLY A 323 20.83 5.10 0.48
C GLY A 323 20.03 5.83 -0.61
N SER A 324 19.61 5.10 -1.64
CA SER A 324 18.93 5.67 -2.81
C SER A 324 17.47 6.11 -2.55
N SER A 325 16.72 5.35 -1.74
CA SER A 325 15.27 5.56 -1.55
C SER A 325 14.88 6.92 -0.97
N PRO A 326 15.57 7.45 0.05
CA PRO A 326 15.26 8.77 0.60
C PRO A 326 15.26 9.91 -0.41
N ALA A 327 16.06 9.83 -1.47
CA ALA A 327 16.09 10.86 -2.53
C ALA A 327 14.79 10.93 -3.34
N TYR A 328 14.04 9.83 -3.43
CA TYR A 328 12.78 9.76 -4.19
C TYR A 328 11.56 10.16 -3.37
N ILE A 329 11.59 9.92 -2.06
CA ILE A 329 10.41 10.08 -1.19
C ILE A 329 10.70 11.08 -0.08
N THR A 330 11.49 10.71 0.91
CA THR A 330 11.60 11.45 2.18
C THR A 330 12.27 12.82 2.03
N VAL A 331 13.27 12.97 1.17
CA VAL A 331 13.94 14.25 0.88
C VAL A 331 12.99 15.23 0.18
N PRO A 332 12.27 14.86 -0.90
CA PRO A 332 11.24 15.71 -1.49
C PRO A 332 10.14 16.13 -0.49
N ILE A 333 9.73 15.26 0.43
CA ILE A 333 8.76 15.61 1.49
C ILE A 333 9.35 16.66 2.44
N ALA A 334 10.60 16.50 2.87
CA ALA A 334 11.27 17.48 3.72
C ALA A 334 11.41 18.85 3.03
N ASN A 335 11.73 18.86 1.73
CA ASN A 335 11.82 20.07 0.92
C ASN A 335 10.46 20.76 0.69
N LYS A 336 9.33 20.09 0.96
CA LYS A 336 8.00 20.70 1.04
C LYS A 336 7.70 21.35 2.40
N GLY A 337 8.70 21.45 3.28
CA GLY A 337 8.55 22.06 4.59
C GLY A 337 7.88 21.16 5.64
N LEU A 338 7.92 19.84 5.43
CA LEU A 338 7.29 18.86 6.32
C LEU A 338 8.33 18.18 7.22
N VAL A 339 7.96 17.92 8.48
CA VAL A 339 8.76 17.10 9.40
C VAL A 339 8.80 15.68 8.84
N SER A 340 10.01 15.19 8.54
CA SER A 340 10.22 13.94 7.80
C SER A 340 11.29 13.08 8.47
N TYR A 341 10.93 11.85 8.78
CA TYR A 341 11.78 10.85 9.41
C TYR A 341 11.83 9.59 8.56
N ILE A 342 12.95 8.87 8.63
CA ILE A 342 13.04 7.47 8.21
C ILE A 342 13.09 6.64 9.49
N TYR A 343 12.24 5.62 9.60
CA TYR A 343 12.29 4.65 10.68
C TYR A 343 12.77 3.31 10.16
N GLU A 344 13.98 2.92 10.57
CA GLU A 344 14.65 1.69 10.17
C GLU A 344 14.54 0.64 11.27
N THR A 345 14.31 -0.62 10.87
CA THR A 345 14.34 -1.79 11.76
C THR A 345 15.08 -2.95 11.10
N GLU A 346 15.74 -3.78 11.88
CA GLU A 346 16.42 -4.96 11.36
C GLU A 346 15.44 -5.94 10.70
N SER A 347 15.84 -6.46 9.54
CA SER A 347 15.08 -7.41 8.73
C SER A 347 14.93 -8.77 9.41
N ASP A 348 15.87 -9.16 10.25
CA ASP A 348 15.98 -10.52 10.78
C ASP A 348 15.10 -10.71 12.03
N TYR A 349 14.52 -9.64 12.56
CA TYR A 349 13.55 -9.77 13.64
C TYR A 349 12.34 -10.60 13.22
N SER A 350 11.90 -11.48 14.13
CA SER A 350 10.68 -12.26 13.94
C SER A 350 9.45 -11.37 13.76
N LYS A 351 8.42 -11.92 13.13
CA LYS A 351 7.14 -11.22 12.90
C LYS A 351 6.52 -10.69 14.20
N THR A 352 6.61 -11.46 15.30
CA THR A 352 6.10 -11.08 16.62
C THR A 352 6.87 -9.91 17.22
N VAL A 353 8.20 -9.92 17.05
CA VAL A 353 9.08 -8.83 17.51
C VAL A 353 8.79 -7.56 16.71
N LYS A 354 8.69 -7.64 15.38
CA LYS A 354 8.29 -6.50 14.52
C LYS A 354 6.91 -5.96 14.88
N GLN A 355 5.93 -6.83 15.16
CA GLN A 355 4.60 -6.41 15.61
C GLN A 355 4.65 -5.67 16.95
N THR A 356 5.46 -6.13 17.89
CA THR A 356 5.66 -5.48 19.19
C THR A 356 6.23 -4.08 19.03
N TYR A 357 7.23 -3.91 18.17
CA TYR A 357 7.84 -2.62 17.91
C TYR A 357 6.92 -1.67 17.12
N ALA A 358 6.17 -2.17 16.15
CA ALA A 358 5.13 -1.39 15.49
C ALA A 358 4.08 -0.88 16.50
N ASP A 359 3.64 -1.73 17.42
CA ASP A 359 2.68 -1.37 18.47
C ASP A 359 3.23 -0.29 19.41
N LYS A 360 4.49 -0.41 19.83
CA LYS A 360 5.19 0.60 20.65
C LYS A 360 5.35 1.91 19.89
N TYR A 361 5.72 1.85 18.61
CA TYR A 361 5.94 3.03 17.77
C TYR A 361 4.64 3.81 17.54
N ILE A 362 3.55 3.13 17.14
CA ILE A 362 2.23 3.76 16.97
C ILE A 362 1.73 4.37 18.29
N LYS A 363 1.90 3.67 19.42
CA LYS A 363 1.55 4.19 20.76
C LYS A 363 2.33 5.47 21.08
N ALA A 364 3.63 5.50 20.78
CA ALA A 364 4.47 6.67 21.00
C ALA A 364 4.07 7.84 20.08
N LEU A 365 3.81 7.57 18.80
CA LEU A 365 3.30 8.55 17.84
C LEU A 365 1.93 9.11 18.21
N ASP A 366 1.10 8.41 18.98
CA ASP A 366 -0.20 8.90 19.46
C ASP A 366 -0.09 9.71 20.77
N LYS A 367 0.98 9.47 21.54
CA LYS A 367 1.25 10.13 22.83
C LYS A 367 2.16 11.36 22.73
N VAL A 368 3.11 11.39 21.80
CA VAL A 368 4.16 12.44 21.71
C VAL A 368 3.55 13.85 21.71
N ASN A 369 4.11 14.80 22.44
CA ASN A 369 3.63 16.19 22.41
C ASN A 369 4.10 16.91 21.15
N LEU A 370 3.13 17.39 20.35
CA LEU A 370 3.32 18.06 19.05
C LEU A 370 3.03 19.56 19.08
N SER A 371 3.08 20.21 20.25
CA SER A 371 3.20 21.67 20.32
C SER A 371 4.63 22.09 19.97
N PHE A 372 4.79 23.08 19.11
CA PHE A 372 6.08 23.69 18.76
C PHE A 372 6.01 25.17 19.08
#